data_AF-A0AAU8CDB9-F1
#
_entry.id   AF-A0AAU8CDB9-F1
#
_cell.length_a   1.000
_cell.length_b   1.000
_cell.length_c   1.000
_cell.angle_alpha   90.00
_cell.angle_beta   90.00
_cell.angle_gamma   90.00
#
_symmetry.space_group_name_H-M   'P 1'
#
loop_
_entity.id
_entity.type
_entity.pdbx_description
1 polymer ?
#
loop_
_entity_poly.entity_id
_entity_poly.type
_entity_poly.pdbx_seq_one_letter_code
_entity_poly.pdbx_strand_id
1 'polypeptide(L)'
;MFDQLQETVTQQTGAQMFDRFRPQMQALSQVVAQRERAQLELAQRLADASDADVSVDELPDVEERATQLETMAERASQADLVGWYFEEFAPDHLDNSEKAVAYAGLNDDEWGNQKEAWAKNYRSTSPEAKSFSDDDLAAVHVENTFGVPLEEFEANVVDFRPSEAIQDVLTTNLRTVEAVMATVAEDMEGGA
;
A
#
# COMPACT_ATOMS: atom_id res chain seq x y z
N MET A 1 -4.93 -10.66 -28.25
CA MET A 1 -4.39 -9.69 -29.23
C MET A 1 -5.23 -8.42 -29.30
N PHE A 2 -6.58 -8.49 -29.30
CA PHE A 2 -7.44 -7.30 -29.20
C PHE A 2 -7.39 -6.63 -27.82
N ASP A 3 -7.35 -7.40 -26.72
CA ASP A 3 -7.29 -6.84 -25.35
C ASP A 3 -5.98 -6.09 -25.09
N GLN A 4 -4.84 -6.67 -25.48
CA GLN A 4 -3.52 -6.01 -25.38
C GLN A 4 -3.44 -4.69 -26.16
N LEU A 5 -4.12 -4.61 -27.32
CA LEU A 5 -4.18 -3.37 -28.10
C LEU A 5 -5.06 -2.30 -27.42
N GLN A 6 -6.17 -2.69 -26.80
CA GLN A 6 -7.03 -1.78 -26.04
C GLN A 6 -6.36 -1.27 -24.77
N GLU A 7 -5.64 -2.13 -24.06
CA GLU A 7 -4.88 -1.79 -22.87
C GLU A 7 -3.75 -0.81 -23.22
N THR A 8 -2.97 -1.09 -24.26
CA THR A 8 -1.91 -0.19 -24.76
C THR A 8 -2.46 1.18 -25.15
N VAL A 9 -3.60 1.23 -25.84
CA VAL A 9 -4.25 2.50 -26.23
C VAL A 9 -4.74 3.26 -25.00
N THR A 10 -5.27 2.58 -23.99
CA THR A 10 -5.73 3.18 -22.73
C THR A 10 -4.56 3.78 -21.95
N GLN A 11 -3.46 3.04 -21.81
CA GLN A 11 -2.23 3.51 -21.17
C GLN A 11 -1.64 4.72 -21.89
N GLN A 12 -1.52 4.67 -23.23
CA GLN A 12 -1.01 5.80 -24.02
C GLN A 12 -1.90 7.04 -23.91
N THR A 13 -3.22 6.85 -23.90
CA THR A 13 -4.18 7.95 -23.76
C THR A 13 -4.10 8.56 -22.35
N GLY A 14 -3.95 7.74 -21.33
CA GLY A 14 -3.76 8.15 -19.94
C GLY A 14 -2.47 8.96 -19.74
N ALA A 15 -1.34 8.47 -20.25
CA ALA A 15 -0.05 9.17 -20.20
C ALA A 15 -0.11 10.54 -20.89
N GLN A 16 -0.71 10.63 -22.08
CA GLN A 16 -0.87 11.90 -22.80
C GLN A 16 -1.76 12.88 -22.05
N MET A 17 -2.81 12.40 -21.38
CA MET A 17 -3.65 13.24 -20.53
C MET A 17 -2.90 13.72 -19.30
N PHE A 18 -2.11 12.85 -18.65
CA PHE A 18 -1.30 13.22 -17.49
C PHE A 18 -0.26 14.28 -17.86
N ASP A 19 0.46 14.12 -18.98
CA ASP A 19 1.44 15.10 -19.46
C ASP A 19 0.85 16.52 -19.57
N ARG A 20 -0.42 16.63 -19.97
CA ARG A 20 -1.14 17.90 -20.07
C ARG A 20 -1.38 18.55 -18.70
N PHE A 21 -1.60 17.75 -17.67
CA PHE A 21 -1.89 18.20 -16.31
C PHE A 21 -0.68 18.12 -15.37
N ARG A 22 0.48 17.63 -15.84
CA ARG A 22 1.70 17.47 -15.04
C ARG A 22 2.08 18.75 -14.28
N PRO A 23 2.07 19.96 -14.87
CA PRO A 23 2.38 21.18 -14.11
C PRO A 23 1.43 21.44 -12.93
N GLN A 24 0.14 21.14 -13.09
CA GLN A 24 -0.85 21.26 -12.01
C GLN A 24 -0.63 20.20 -10.95
N MET A 25 -0.32 18.96 -11.34
CA MET A 25 -0.01 17.87 -10.41
C MET A 25 1.26 18.11 -9.62
N GLN A 26 2.30 18.68 -10.24
CA GLN A 26 3.52 19.11 -9.57
C GLN A 26 3.23 20.17 -8.51
N ALA A 27 2.47 21.20 -8.87
CA ALA A 27 2.09 22.25 -7.93
C ALA A 27 1.26 21.70 -6.76
N LEU A 28 0.30 20.81 -7.03
CA LEU A 28 -0.53 20.17 -6.00
C LEU A 28 0.31 19.28 -5.07
N SER A 29 1.14 18.42 -5.64
CA SER A 29 2.00 17.49 -4.88
C SER A 29 2.97 18.24 -3.97
N GLN A 30 3.55 19.34 -4.47
CA GLN A 30 4.40 20.23 -3.67
C GLN A 30 3.64 20.83 -2.49
N VAL A 31 2.41 21.32 -2.71
CA VAL A 31 1.59 21.90 -1.64
C VAL A 31 1.22 20.84 -0.61
N VAL A 32 0.83 19.64 -1.03
CA VAL A 32 0.50 18.54 -0.11
C VAL A 32 1.72 18.15 0.71
N ALA A 33 2.86 17.88 0.08
CA ALA A 33 4.11 17.52 0.77
C ALA A 33 4.54 18.58 1.79
N GLN A 34 4.47 19.87 1.43
CA GLN A 34 4.77 20.97 2.36
C GLN A 34 3.83 20.99 3.57
N ARG A 35 2.54 20.70 3.35
CA ARG A 35 1.54 20.67 4.43
C ARG A 35 1.73 19.47 5.34
N GLU A 36 1.95 18.29 4.78
CA GLU A 36 2.24 17.07 5.55
C GLU A 36 3.46 17.28 6.45
N ARG A 37 4.57 17.79 5.89
CA ARG A 37 5.77 18.08 6.68
C ARG A 37 5.50 19.10 7.79
N ALA A 38 4.79 20.18 7.49
CA ALA A 38 4.46 21.18 8.51
C ALA A 38 3.58 20.59 9.63
N GLN A 39 2.67 19.67 9.31
CA GLN A 39 1.84 18.99 10.32
C GLN A 39 2.68 18.04 11.17
N LEU A 40 3.59 17.28 10.58
CA LEU A 40 4.52 16.41 11.31
C LEU A 40 5.45 17.21 12.22
N GLU A 41 5.98 18.35 11.76
CA GLU A 41 6.79 19.25 12.59
C GLU A 41 6.00 19.80 13.79
N LEU A 42 4.71 20.11 13.59
CA LEU A 42 3.84 20.54 14.69
C LEU A 42 3.53 19.40 15.66
N ALA A 43 3.29 18.18 15.15
CA ALA A 43 3.06 17.00 15.96
C ALA A 43 4.30 16.67 16.82
N GLN A 44 5.50 16.70 16.23
CA GLN A 44 6.75 16.51 16.96
C GLN A 44 6.91 17.56 18.06
N ARG A 45 6.67 18.84 17.76
CA ARG A 45 6.74 19.91 18.76
C ARG A 45 5.73 19.75 19.90
N LEU A 46 4.58 19.16 19.62
CA LEU A 46 3.57 18.86 20.62
C LEU A 46 4.04 17.71 21.52
N ALA A 47 4.56 16.65 20.93
CA ALA A 47 5.16 15.52 21.65
C ALA A 47 6.32 15.97 22.55
N ASP A 48 7.27 16.74 22.02
CA ASP A 48 8.43 17.31 22.75
C ASP A 48 8.02 18.17 23.96
N ALA A 49 6.82 18.75 23.92
CA ALA A 49 6.29 19.61 24.97
C ALA A 49 5.43 18.86 26.00
N SER A 50 5.17 17.57 25.77
CA SER A 50 4.41 16.67 26.64
C SER A 50 5.32 15.68 27.36
N ASP A 51 4.77 14.94 28.33
CA ASP A 51 5.47 13.81 28.97
C ASP A 51 5.15 12.48 28.27
N ALA A 52 4.41 12.51 27.16
CA ALA A 52 4.03 11.34 26.39
C ALA A 52 5.25 10.70 25.70
N ASP A 53 5.37 9.37 25.81
CA ASP A 53 6.42 8.58 25.14
C ASP A 53 6.03 8.33 23.67
N VAL A 54 6.05 9.39 22.87
CA VAL A 54 5.74 9.37 21.44
C VAL A 54 6.60 10.36 20.68
N SER A 55 6.97 10.04 19.45
CA SER A 55 7.69 10.93 18.55
C SER A 55 7.34 10.66 17.10
N VAL A 56 7.61 11.64 16.24
CA VAL A 56 7.70 11.45 14.79
C VAL A 56 9.11 10.95 14.49
N ASP A 57 9.22 9.72 13.97
CA ASP A 57 10.51 9.08 13.73
C ASP A 57 11.36 9.80 12.67
N GLU A 58 10.73 10.20 11.56
CA GLU A 58 11.38 10.89 10.47
C GLU A 58 10.48 11.96 9.84
N LEU A 59 11.08 13.12 9.54
CA LEU A 59 10.41 14.16 8.76
C LEU A 59 10.76 13.97 7.29
N PRO A 60 9.77 13.66 6.42
CA PRO A 60 10.04 13.42 5.01
C PRO A 60 10.58 14.68 4.34
N ASP A 61 11.48 14.48 3.37
CA ASP A 61 11.86 15.56 2.47
C ASP A 61 10.67 15.97 1.60
N VAL A 62 10.50 17.28 1.42
CA VAL A 62 9.35 17.83 0.71
C VAL A 62 9.40 17.50 -0.78
N GLU A 63 10.59 17.58 -1.40
CA GLU A 63 10.75 17.36 -2.83
C GLU A 63 10.63 15.87 -3.16
N GLU A 64 11.19 15.01 -2.31
CA GLU A 64 11.04 13.56 -2.44
C GLU A 64 9.58 13.14 -2.28
N ARG A 65 8.88 13.64 -1.26
CA ARG A 65 7.46 13.35 -1.04
C ARG A 65 6.57 13.89 -2.16
N ALA A 66 6.85 15.10 -2.66
CA ALA A 66 6.12 15.65 -3.80
C ALA A 66 6.32 14.80 -5.07
N THR A 67 7.54 14.30 -5.29
CA THR A 67 7.87 13.39 -6.40
C THR A 67 7.11 12.08 -6.25
N GLN A 68 7.07 11.49 -5.06
CA GLN A 68 6.32 10.25 -4.79
C GLN A 68 4.82 10.41 -5.11
N LEU A 69 4.21 11.53 -4.70
CA LEU A 69 2.81 11.83 -4.99
C LEU A 69 2.55 12.06 -6.49
N GLU A 70 3.48 12.71 -7.19
CA GLU A 70 3.41 12.87 -8.65
C GLU A 70 3.52 11.51 -9.36
N THR A 71 4.47 10.67 -8.96
CA THR A 71 4.66 9.32 -9.51
C THR A 71 3.43 8.46 -9.29
N MET A 72 2.82 8.48 -8.10
CA MET A 72 1.55 7.80 -7.83
C MET A 72 0.47 8.22 -8.85
N ALA A 73 0.29 9.53 -9.04
CA ALA A 73 -0.72 10.05 -9.95
C ALA A 73 -0.44 9.70 -11.43
N GLU A 74 0.84 9.70 -11.81
CA GLU A 74 1.28 9.25 -13.14
C GLU A 74 0.96 7.77 -13.36
N ARG A 75 1.32 6.91 -12.40
CA ARG A 75 1.09 5.46 -12.48
C ARG A 75 -0.40 5.11 -12.47
N ALA A 76 -1.19 5.82 -11.67
CA ALA A 76 -2.65 5.72 -11.71
C ALA A 76 -3.22 6.08 -13.09
N SER A 77 -2.70 7.12 -13.75
CA SER A 77 -3.14 7.51 -15.09
C SER A 77 -2.80 6.46 -16.17
N GLN A 78 -1.77 5.65 -15.93
CA GLN A 78 -1.26 4.63 -16.85
C GLN A 78 -1.78 3.22 -16.49
N ALA A 79 -2.77 3.09 -15.61
CA ALA A 79 -3.28 1.81 -15.12
C ALA A 79 -2.18 0.88 -14.55
N ASP A 80 -1.11 1.46 -14.02
CA ASP A 80 0.07 0.79 -13.47
C ASP A 80 0.25 1.08 -11.97
N LEU A 81 -0.84 1.49 -11.30
CA LEU A 81 -0.80 1.84 -9.88
C LEU A 81 -0.44 0.64 -9.00
N VAL A 82 -0.95 -0.55 -9.33
CA VAL A 82 -0.73 -1.78 -8.55
C VAL A 82 0.76 -2.09 -8.47
N GLY A 83 1.44 -2.14 -9.62
CA GLY A 83 2.87 -2.45 -9.68
C GLY A 83 3.70 -1.45 -8.87
N TRP A 84 3.47 -0.15 -9.11
CA TRP A 84 4.13 0.90 -8.34
C TRP A 84 3.84 0.82 -6.85
N TYR A 85 2.59 0.59 -6.45
CA TYR A 85 2.21 0.52 -5.04
C TYR A 85 2.99 -0.59 -4.33
N PHE A 86 3.04 -1.79 -4.91
CA PHE A 86 3.76 -2.91 -4.29
C PHE A 86 5.29 -2.79 -4.35
N GLU A 87 5.84 -2.05 -5.30
CA GLU A 87 7.28 -1.84 -5.43
C GLU A 87 7.80 -0.72 -4.52
N GLU A 88 7.07 0.40 -4.43
CA GLU A 88 7.58 1.66 -3.86
C GLU A 88 6.86 2.07 -2.56
N PHE A 89 5.74 1.43 -2.22
CA PHE A 89 4.89 1.89 -1.12
C PHE A 89 4.33 0.77 -0.23
N ALA A 90 4.22 -0.46 -0.72
CA ALA A 90 3.61 -1.54 0.04
C ALA A 90 4.24 -1.66 1.42
N PRO A 91 3.41 -1.93 2.44
CA PRO A 91 3.87 -1.85 3.80
C PRO A 91 5.01 -2.83 4.07
N ASP A 92 5.99 -2.38 4.87
CA ASP A 92 7.25 -3.06 5.15
C ASP A 92 7.12 -4.49 5.71
N HIS A 93 5.92 -4.89 6.12
CA HIS A 93 5.65 -6.24 6.64
C HIS A 93 5.40 -7.29 5.56
N LEU A 94 5.27 -6.91 4.28
CA LEU A 94 5.03 -7.84 3.18
C LEU A 94 6.34 -8.25 2.49
N ASP A 95 6.82 -9.47 2.76
CA ASP A 95 7.98 -10.02 2.05
C ASP A 95 7.64 -10.27 0.58
N ASN A 96 8.63 -10.13 -0.32
CA ASN A 96 8.45 -10.35 -1.76
C ASN A 96 7.24 -9.59 -2.36
N SER A 97 7.02 -8.35 -1.95
CA SER A 97 5.89 -7.51 -2.37
C SER A 97 5.76 -7.41 -3.90
N GLU A 98 6.86 -7.48 -4.65
CA GLU A 98 6.85 -7.47 -6.10
C GLU A 98 6.12 -8.68 -6.71
N LYS A 99 6.12 -9.82 -6.02
CA LYS A 99 5.37 -11.02 -6.44
C LYS A 99 3.90 -10.94 -6.06
N ALA A 100 3.55 -10.14 -5.06
CA ALA A 100 2.18 -9.97 -4.59
C ALA A 100 1.27 -9.31 -5.65
N VAL A 101 1.87 -8.51 -6.55
CA VAL A 101 1.19 -7.87 -7.71
C VAL A 101 0.35 -8.86 -8.51
N ALA A 102 0.80 -10.12 -8.66
CA ALA A 102 0.09 -11.14 -9.44
C ALA A 102 -1.25 -11.58 -8.82
N TYR A 103 -1.47 -11.28 -7.54
CA TYR A 103 -2.68 -11.64 -6.79
C TYR A 103 -3.57 -10.44 -6.52
N ALA A 104 -3.12 -9.23 -6.88
CA ALA A 104 -3.82 -8.01 -6.56
C ALA A 104 -5.13 -7.87 -7.34
N GLY A 105 -6.25 -7.76 -6.61
CA GLY A 105 -7.57 -7.56 -7.20
C GLY A 105 -8.15 -8.79 -7.90
N LEU A 106 -7.64 -10.00 -7.59
CA LEU A 106 -8.28 -11.24 -8.05
C LEU A 106 -9.69 -11.35 -7.47
N ASN A 107 -10.64 -11.81 -8.29
CA ASN A 107 -11.98 -12.09 -7.78
C ASN A 107 -12.03 -13.44 -7.02
N ASP A 108 -13.13 -13.69 -6.32
CA ASP A 108 -13.32 -14.90 -5.49
C ASP A 108 -13.03 -16.22 -6.23
N ASP A 109 -13.45 -16.33 -7.51
CA ASP A 109 -13.22 -17.53 -8.31
C ASP A 109 -11.75 -17.68 -8.70
N GLU A 110 -11.10 -16.60 -9.14
CA GLU A 110 -9.68 -16.58 -9.48
C GLU A 110 -8.81 -16.90 -8.25
N TRP A 111 -9.15 -16.32 -7.11
CA TRP A 111 -8.47 -16.56 -5.85
C TRP A 111 -8.66 -18.00 -5.36
N GLY A 112 -9.89 -18.52 -5.42
CA GLY A 112 -10.17 -19.94 -5.11
C GLY A 112 -9.34 -20.89 -5.98
N ASN A 113 -9.30 -20.65 -7.30
CA ASN A 113 -8.48 -21.43 -8.23
C ASN A 113 -6.97 -21.36 -7.89
N GLN A 114 -6.50 -20.20 -7.42
CA GLN A 114 -5.11 -20.03 -7.02
C GLN A 114 -4.77 -20.86 -5.77
N LYS A 115 -5.66 -20.86 -4.76
CA LYS A 115 -5.52 -21.69 -3.55
C LYS A 115 -5.52 -23.18 -3.89
N GLU A 116 -6.42 -23.62 -4.78
CA GLU A 116 -6.44 -25.00 -5.27
C GLU A 116 -5.14 -25.39 -5.99
N ALA A 117 -4.59 -24.48 -6.81
CA ALA A 117 -3.34 -24.71 -7.53
C ALA A 117 -2.15 -24.91 -6.58
N TRP A 118 -2.04 -24.08 -5.54
CA TRP A 118 -1.05 -24.25 -4.48
C TRP A 118 -1.25 -25.56 -3.71
N ALA A 119 -2.46 -25.83 -3.26
CA ALA A 119 -2.79 -27.05 -2.52
C ALA A 119 -2.45 -28.31 -3.32
N LYS A 120 -2.74 -28.34 -4.63
CA LYS A 120 -2.35 -29.41 -5.54
C LYS A 120 -0.84 -29.60 -5.60
N ASN A 121 -0.07 -28.50 -5.65
CA ASN A 121 1.39 -28.57 -5.63
C ASN A 121 1.91 -29.19 -4.33
N TYR A 122 1.46 -28.71 -3.17
CA TYR A 122 1.85 -29.27 -1.86
C TYR A 122 1.48 -30.75 -1.70
N ARG A 123 0.28 -31.16 -2.14
CA ARG A 123 -0.15 -32.57 -2.09
C ARG A 123 0.63 -33.48 -3.04
N SER A 124 1.22 -32.91 -4.10
CA SER A 124 2.07 -33.66 -5.02
C SER A 124 3.48 -33.88 -4.45
N THR A 125 3.94 -33.01 -3.56
CA THR A 125 5.29 -33.04 -2.99
C THR A 125 5.35 -33.66 -1.59
N SER A 126 4.25 -33.64 -0.83
CA SER A 126 4.15 -34.26 0.49
C SER A 126 2.85 -35.08 0.66
N PRO A 127 2.93 -36.36 1.04
CA PRO A 127 1.76 -37.17 1.37
C PRO A 127 0.95 -36.64 2.56
N GLU A 128 1.62 -35.98 3.51
CA GLU A 128 1.01 -35.41 4.72
C GLU A 128 0.11 -34.21 4.38
N ALA A 129 0.40 -33.47 3.31
CA ALA A 129 -0.42 -32.36 2.85
C ALA A 129 -1.84 -32.80 2.41
N LYS A 130 -2.09 -34.09 2.19
CA LYS A 130 -3.41 -34.60 1.79
C LYS A 130 -4.47 -34.51 2.88
N SER A 131 -4.08 -34.39 4.15
CA SER A 131 -5.02 -34.24 5.26
C SER A 131 -5.43 -32.80 5.55
N PHE A 132 -4.77 -31.82 4.91
CA PHE A 132 -5.03 -30.40 5.12
C PHE A 132 -5.99 -29.85 4.05
N SER A 133 -6.78 -28.85 4.44
CA SER A 133 -7.66 -28.14 3.52
C SER A 133 -6.86 -27.27 2.54
N ASP A 134 -7.52 -26.76 1.50
CA ASP A 134 -6.86 -25.85 0.55
C ASP A 134 -6.49 -24.53 1.23
N ASP A 135 -7.34 -24.04 2.14
CA ASP A 135 -7.09 -22.82 2.93
C ASP A 135 -5.90 -23.00 3.88
N ASP A 136 -5.77 -24.15 4.55
CA ASP A 136 -4.60 -24.42 5.41
C ASP A 136 -3.29 -24.42 4.61
N LEU A 137 -3.30 -25.01 3.41
CA LEU A 137 -2.13 -25.07 2.54
C LEU A 137 -1.84 -23.72 1.89
N ALA A 138 -2.87 -22.93 1.58
CA ALA A 138 -2.72 -21.55 1.12
C ALA A 138 -2.13 -20.67 2.22
N ALA A 139 -2.56 -20.83 3.47
CA ALA A 139 -2.01 -20.09 4.61
C ALA A 139 -0.52 -20.38 4.79
N VAL A 140 -0.13 -21.67 4.75
CA VAL A 140 1.28 -22.06 4.78
C VAL A 140 2.04 -21.48 3.59
N HIS A 141 1.45 -21.45 2.40
CA HIS A 141 2.11 -20.87 1.22
C HIS A 141 2.35 -19.38 1.38
N VAL A 142 1.32 -18.64 1.80
CA VAL A 142 1.34 -17.19 1.96
C VAL A 142 2.32 -16.79 3.05
N GLU A 143 2.26 -17.42 4.23
CA GLU A 143 3.16 -17.12 5.34
C GLU A 143 4.63 -17.36 4.95
N ASN A 144 4.93 -18.46 4.25
CA ASN A 144 6.30 -18.76 3.81
C ASN A 144 6.80 -17.86 2.66
N THR A 145 5.90 -17.30 1.86
CA THR A 145 6.26 -16.54 0.65
C THR A 145 6.26 -15.04 0.91
N PHE A 146 5.32 -14.56 1.72
CA PHE A 146 5.03 -13.15 1.91
C PHE A 146 5.16 -12.69 3.37
N GLY A 147 5.49 -13.59 4.30
CA GLY A 147 5.78 -13.24 5.69
C GLY A 147 4.55 -12.85 6.54
N VAL A 148 3.34 -12.90 5.95
CA VAL A 148 2.09 -12.47 6.58
C VAL A 148 1.07 -13.62 6.68
N PRO A 149 0.10 -13.56 7.62
CA PRO A 149 -1.03 -14.48 7.66
C PRO A 149 -1.90 -14.41 6.40
N LEU A 150 -2.60 -15.50 6.09
CA LEU A 150 -3.51 -15.57 4.94
C LEU A 150 -4.56 -14.46 4.93
N GLU A 151 -5.19 -14.21 6.09
CA GLU A 151 -6.24 -13.18 6.24
C GLU A 151 -5.70 -11.78 5.94
N GLU A 152 -4.47 -11.49 6.39
CA GLU A 152 -3.82 -10.21 6.13
C GLU A 152 -3.45 -10.05 4.65
N PHE A 153 -2.98 -11.12 4.02
CA PHE A 153 -2.71 -11.14 2.58
C PHE A 153 -4.00 -10.97 1.76
N GLU A 154 -5.07 -11.65 2.14
CA GLU A 154 -6.37 -11.53 1.47
C GLU A 154 -6.87 -10.08 1.57
N ALA A 155 -6.81 -9.46 2.75
CA ALA A 155 -7.27 -8.10 2.95
C ALA A 155 -6.42 -7.04 2.21
N ASN A 156 -5.10 -7.17 2.20
CA ASN A 156 -4.21 -6.13 1.68
C ASN A 156 -3.78 -6.35 0.22
N VAL A 157 -3.79 -7.60 -0.26
CA VAL A 157 -3.36 -7.96 -1.62
C VAL A 157 -4.54 -8.38 -2.46
N VAL A 158 -5.25 -9.45 -2.08
CA VAL A 158 -6.33 -9.99 -2.93
C VAL A 158 -7.45 -8.97 -3.09
N ASP A 159 -7.86 -8.34 -1.99
CA ASP A 159 -8.88 -7.31 -1.97
C ASP A 159 -8.39 -5.92 -2.38
N PHE A 160 -7.19 -5.81 -2.96
CA PHE A 160 -6.63 -4.54 -3.40
C PHE A 160 -7.62 -3.72 -4.23
N ARG A 161 -7.81 -2.46 -3.83
CA ARG A 161 -8.60 -1.46 -4.57
C ARG A 161 -7.73 -0.23 -4.87
N PRO A 162 -7.61 0.19 -6.15
CA PRO A 162 -6.83 1.36 -6.53
C PRO A 162 -7.19 2.65 -5.76
N SER A 163 -8.46 2.85 -5.44
CA SER A 163 -8.92 4.03 -4.68
C SER A 163 -8.43 4.02 -3.23
N GLU A 164 -8.41 2.85 -2.59
CA GLU A 164 -7.95 2.69 -1.21
C GLU A 164 -6.44 2.84 -1.14
N ALA A 165 -5.71 2.27 -2.10
CA ALA A 165 -4.27 2.45 -2.25
C ALA A 165 -3.87 3.94 -2.37
N ILE A 166 -4.57 4.73 -3.20
CA ILE A 166 -4.34 6.18 -3.29
C ILE A 166 -4.63 6.85 -1.94
N GLN A 167 -5.71 6.48 -1.27
CA GLN A 167 -6.05 7.02 0.04
C GLN A 167 -5.00 6.70 1.09
N ASP A 168 -4.46 5.48 1.11
CA ASP A 168 -3.41 5.07 2.04
C ASP A 168 -2.15 5.90 1.85
N VAL A 169 -1.68 6.06 0.60
CA VAL A 169 -0.54 6.90 0.28
C VAL A 169 -0.77 8.33 0.77
N LEU A 170 -1.94 8.91 0.49
CA LEU A 170 -2.26 10.30 0.87
C LEU A 170 -2.46 10.49 2.38
N THR A 171 -2.79 9.44 3.12
CA THR A 171 -3.11 9.54 4.56
C THR A 171 -2.00 9.06 5.47
N THR A 172 -0.91 8.51 4.95
CA THR A 172 0.21 7.96 5.74
C THR A 172 0.75 8.95 6.77
N ASN A 173 1.13 10.14 6.33
CA ASN A 173 1.67 11.17 7.21
C ASN A 173 0.58 11.76 8.14
N LEU A 174 -0.67 11.80 7.68
CA LEU A 174 -1.79 12.25 8.50
C LEU A 174 -2.09 11.30 9.65
N ARG A 175 -2.08 9.98 9.40
CA ARG A 175 -2.25 8.95 10.44
C ARG A 175 -1.15 9.05 11.50
N THR A 176 0.08 9.32 11.08
CA THR A 176 1.20 9.56 12.01
C THR A 176 0.93 10.77 12.90
N VAL A 177 0.51 11.90 12.32
CA VAL A 177 0.13 13.10 13.07
C VAL A 177 -1.02 12.83 14.04
N GLU A 178 -2.07 12.14 13.59
CA GLU A 178 -3.23 11.78 14.42
C GLU A 178 -2.83 10.87 15.59
N ALA A 179 -1.96 9.88 15.36
CA ALA A 179 -1.47 8.99 16.41
C ALA A 179 -0.66 9.73 17.48
N VAL A 180 0.23 10.65 17.06
CA VAL A 180 0.98 11.51 18.00
C VAL A 180 0.01 12.37 18.81
N MET A 181 -0.92 13.04 18.14
CA MET A 181 -1.89 13.91 18.81
C MET A 181 -2.79 13.15 19.79
N ALA A 182 -3.24 11.95 19.43
CA ALA A 182 -4.05 11.11 20.30
C ALA A 182 -3.28 10.69 21.56
N THR A 183 -2.03 10.25 21.40
CA THR A 183 -1.19 9.84 22.54
C THR A 183 -0.92 11.01 23.48
N VAL A 184 -0.61 12.19 22.94
CA VAL A 184 -0.42 13.39 23.77
C VAL A 184 -1.72 13.81 24.47
N ALA A 185 -2.87 13.72 23.80
CA ALA A 185 -4.16 14.01 24.43
C ALA A 185 -4.45 13.05 25.60
N GLU A 186 -4.19 11.76 25.43
CA GLU A 186 -4.34 10.75 26.49
C GLU A 186 -3.44 11.03 27.69
N ASP A 187 -2.18 11.44 27.47
CA ASP A 187 -1.25 11.85 28.53
C ASP A 187 -1.79 13.06 29.31
N MET A 188 -2.26 14.09 28.59
CA MET A 188 -2.83 15.29 29.21
C MET A 188 -4.12 15.02 29.99
N GLU A 189 -4.97 14.10 29.52
CA GLU A 189 -6.21 13.71 30.19
C GLU A 189 -5.96 12.78 31.39
N GLY A 190 -4.97 11.88 31.30
CA GLY A 190 -4.58 10.97 32.37
C GLY A 190 -3.76 11.63 33.48
N GLY A 191 -3.12 12.77 33.19
CA GLY A 191 -2.36 13.59 34.15
C GLY A 191 -3.19 14.59 34.97
N ALA A 192 -4.51 14.66 34.76
CA ALA A 192 -5.45 15.52 35.50
C ALA A 192 -6.08 14.82 36.73
#